data_AF-A0A7C5D3V7-F1
#
_entry.id   AF-A0A7C5D3V7-F1
#
_cell.length_a   1.000
_cell.length_b   1.000
_cell.length_c   1.000
_cell.angle_alpha   90.00
_cell.angle_beta   90.00
_cell.angle_gamma   90.00
#
_symmetry.space_group_name_H-M   'P 1'
#
loop_
_entity.id
_entity.type
_entity.pdbx_description
1 polymer ?
#
loop_
_entity_poly.entity_id
_entity_poly.type
_entity_poly.pdbx_seq_one_letter_code
_entity_poly.pdbx_strand_id
1 'polypeptide(L)'
;MEEREEENYNLENYERFLGDIKEDGVHWEKIQKRTATLFQVLLDEDLKELVFLLEHYPKYIGVVCEHFRYLYNYSNKRADIFAASKLLYMSKEYHQKQFIRNLLRKLEDNNDYDITKLETFLENLMTNQEKIHPIILGYYKGEISNILETSNYHKLQKIALQKLLKEIDVETNYDYSANDRDANLDIPYMV
;
A
#
# COMPACT_ATOMS: atom_id res chain seq x y z
N MET A 1 13.33 11.22 20.29
CA MET A 1 12.91 12.40 19.51
C MET A 1 13.78 12.37 18.28
N GLU A 2 13.44 11.49 17.33
CA GLU A 2 14.23 11.23 16.13
C GLU A 2 13.59 11.93 14.95
N GLU A 3 14.46 12.54 14.15
CA GLU A 3 14.20 13.47 13.07
C GLU A 3 13.19 12.88 12.08
N ARG A 4 12.05 13.57 11.96
CA ARG A 4 11.22 13.42 10.77
C ARG A 4 12.05 13.96 9.62
N GLU A 5 12.42 13.14 8.65
CA GLU A 5 12.51 13.64 7.28
C GLU A 5 11.08 14.02 6.87
N GLU A 6 10.57 15.12 7.44
CA GLU A 6 9.43 15.83 6.93
C GLU A 6 9.90 16.42 5.60
N GLU A 7 9.73 15.65 4.53
CA GLU A 7 9.52 16.22 3.21
C GLU A 7 8.56 17.41 3.42
N ASN A 8 9.05 18.61 3.09
CA ASN A 8 8.46 19.89 3.48
C ASN A 8 7.23 20.16 2.60
N TYR A 9 6.22 19.29 2.71
CA TYR A 9 4.97 19.37 1.99
C TYR A 9 4.20 20.60 2.50
N ASN A 10 4.01 21.59 1.63
CA ASN A 10 3.25 22.78 1.97
C ASN A 10 1.75 22.52 1.79
N LEU A 11 1.01 22.43 2.90
CA LEU A 11 -0.44 22.24 2.94
C LEU A 11 -1.21 23.23 2.07
N GLU A 12 -0.76 24.49 2.01
CA GLU A 12 -1.41 25.56 1.25
C GLU A 12 -1.54 25.23 -0.25
N ASN A 13 -0.62 24.42 -0.79
CA ASN A 13 -0.65 24.01 -2.19
C ASN A 13 -1.89 23.13 -2.50
N TYR A 14 -2.41 22.43 -1.50
CA TYR A 14 -3.51 21.47 -1.64
C TYR A 14 -4.87 22.06 -1.31
N GLU A 15 -4.93 23.04 -0.40
CA GLU A 15 -6.19 23.61 0.09
C GLU A 15 -7.12 24.08 -1.04
N ARG A 16 -6.54 24.68 -2.09
CA ARG A 16 -7.27 25.11 -3.29
C ARG A 16 -7.94 23.97 -4.06
N PHE A 17 -7.44 22.75 -3.94
CA PHE A 17 -7.97 21.54 -4.57
C PHE A 17 -8.93 20.80 -3.66
N LEU A 18 -8.89 21.03 -2.35
CA LEU A 18 -9.82 20.43 -1.40
C LEU A 18 -11.20 21.10 -1.49
N GLY A 19 -12.22 20.36 -1.09
CA GLY A 19 -13.61 20.79 -1.12
C GLY A 19 -14.49 19.91 -0.25
N ASP A 20 -15.75 20.29 -0.07
CA ASP A 20 -16.65 19.54 0.82
C ASP A 20 -16.93 18.12 0.32
N ILE A 21 -17.15 17.21 1.28
CA ILE A 21 -17.60 15.85 1.03
C ILE A 21 -19.12 15.86 1.10
N LYS A 22 -19.78 15.39 0.05
CA LYS A 22 -21.22 15.19 0.02
C LYS A 22 -21.59 13.91 0.76
N GLU A 23 -22.70 13.94 1.48
CA GLU A 23 -23.27 12.76 2.14
C GLU A 23 -23.82 11.76 1.11
N ASP A 24 -24.40 12.26 0.02
CA ASP A 24 -24.96 11.48 -1.08
C ASP A 24 -23.97 11.35 -2.26
N GLY A 25 -23.85 10.15 -2.81
CA GLY A 25 -23.04 9.84 -3.99
C GLY A 25 -22.28 8.52 -3.86
N VAL A 26 -21.85 7.94 -4.99
CA VAL A 26 -21.01 6.74 -5.02
C VAL A 26 -19.55 7.15 -5.28
N HIS A 27 -18.58 6.57 -4.55
CA HIS A 27 -17.15 6.75 -4.85
C HIS A 27 -16.70 8.23 -4.93
N TRP A 28 -16.22 8.69 -6.10
CA TRP A 28 -15.72 10.05 -6.34
C TRP A 28 -16.81 11.10 -6.41
N GLU A 29 -18.08 10.72 -6.60
CA GLU A 29 -19.19 11.66 -6.66
C GLU A 29 -19.38 12.41 -5.33
N LYS A 30 -18.89 11.80 -4.24
CA LYS A 30 -18.86 12.38 -2.90
C LYS A 30 -17.92 13.58 -2.78
N ILE A 31 -16.98 13.76 -3.71
CA ILE A 31 -16.01 14.87 -3.65
C ILE A 31 -16.01 15.70 -4.93
N GLN A 32 -15.39 16.88 -4.86
CA GLN A 32 -15.27 17.73 -6.03
C GLN A 32 -14.27 17.14 -7.02
N LYS A 33 -14.49 17.37 -8.33
CA LYS A 33 -13.63 16.84 -9.41
C LYS A 33 -12.15 17.16 -9.20
N ARG A 34 -11.84 18.39 -8.76
CA ARG A 34 -10.46 18.82 -8.45
C ARG A 34 -9.82 18.01 -7.32
N THR A 35 -10.59 17.65 -6.31
CA THR A 35 -10.16 16.83 -5.17
C THR A 35 -9.93 15.39 -5.62
N ALA A 36 -10.83 14.84 -6.44
CA ALA A 36 -10.66 13.52 -7.04
C ALA A 36 -9.41 13.44 -7.92
N THR A 37 -9.17 14.44 -8.77
CA THR A 37 -7.95 14.51 -9.59
C THR A 37 -6.69 14.61 -8.74
N LEU A 38 -6.69 15.42 -7.68
CA LEU A 38 -5.56 15.48 -6.75
C LEU A 38 -5.27 14.09 -6.16
N PHE A 39 -6.28 13.44 -5.58
CA PHE A 39 -6.08 12.13 -4.97
C PHE A 39 -5.66 11.08 -5.99
N GLN A 40 -6.20 11.10 -7.21
CA GLN A 40 -5.79 10.17 -8.26
C GLN A 40 -4.30 10.35 -8.61
N VAL A 41 -3.83 11.59 -8.74
CA VAL A 41 -2.41 11.87 -9.00
C VAL A 41 -1.55 11.41 -7.83
N LEU A 42 -1.91 11.73 -6.58
CA LEU A 42 -1.11 11.33 -5.42
C LEU A 42 -1.13 9.81 -5.21
N LEU A 43 -2.27 9.15 -5.43
CA LEU A 43 -2.38 7.69 -5.39
C LEU A 43 -1.49 7.02 -6.42
N ASP A 44 -1.33 7.63 -7.58
CA ASP A 44 -0.53 7.07 -8.64
C ASP A 44 0.97 7.38 -8.48
N GLU A 45 1.27 8.63 -8.13
CA GLU A 45 2.64 9.16 -8.12
C GLU A 45 3.25 9.16 -6.72
N ASP A 46 2.58 9.64 -5.68
CA ASP A 46 3.21 9.87 -4.38
C ASP A 46 2.30 9.51 -3.20
N LEU A 47 2.45 8.26 -2.74
CA LEU A 47 1.69 7.77 -1.60
C LEU A 47 2.11 8.46 -0.29
N LYS A 48 3.35 8.96 -0.16
CA LYS A 48 3.80 9.66 1.06
C LYS A 48 3.05 10.98 1.20
N GLU A 49 2.98 11.74 0.11
CA GLU A 49 2.26 13.00 0.03
C GLU A 49 0.75 12.81 0.23
N LEU A 50 0.17 11.73 -0.32
CA LEU A 50 -1.23 11.36 -0.04
C LEU A 50 -1.46 11.12 1.46
N VAL A 51 -0.60 10.33 2.09
CA VAL A 51 -0.74 9.99 3.51
C VAL A 51 -0.60 11.23 4.37
N PHE A 52 0.37 12.09 4.08
CA PHE A 52 0.53 13.39 4.73
C PHE A 52 -0.77 14.22 4.64
N LEU A 53 -1.38 14.30 3.46
CA LEU A 53 -2.63 15.02 3.26
C LEU A 53 -3.79 14.41 4.06
N LEU A 54 -3.88 13.08 4.12
CA LEU A 54 -4.91 12.38 4.87
C LEU A 54 -4.77 12.52 6.38
N GLU A 55 -3.55 12.71 6.91
CA GLU A 55 -3.36 13.02 8.32
C GLU A 55 -3.95 14.36 8.71
N HIS A 56 -3.83 15.35 7.83
CA HIS A 56 -4.36 16.70 8.04
C HIS A 56 -5.85 16.79 7.74
N TYR A 57 -6.34 15.97 6.80
CA TYR A 57 -7.74 15.94 6.38
C TYR A 57 -8.33 14.51 6.44
N PRO A 58 -8.49 13.93 7.65
CA PRO A 58 -8.88 12.53 7.83
C PRO A 58 -10.28 12.21 7.28
N LYS A 59 -11.13 13.23 7.08
CA LYS A 59 -12.45 13.09 6.44
C LYS A 59 -12.40 12.41 5.07
N TYR A 60 -11.27 12.46 4.35
CA TYR A 60 -11.13 11.84 3.03
C TYR A 60 -10.66 10.39 3.05
N ILE A 61 -10.24 9.83 4.19
CA ILE A 61 -9.66 8.48 4.29
C ILE A 61 -10.61 7.44 3.67
N GLY A 62 -11.89 7.47 4.04
CA GLY A 62 -12.87 6.52 3.52
C GLY A 62 -13.02 6.55 2.00
N VAL A 63 -13.07 7.75 1.41
CA VAL A 63 -13.17 7.94 -0.05
C VAL A 63 -11.90 7.46 -0.77
N VAL A 64 -10.72 7.71 -0.20
CA VAL A 64 -9.46 7.22 -0.77
C VAL A 64 -9.36 5.70 -0.73
N CYS A 65 -9.77 5.07 0.38
CA CYS A 65 -9.80 3.61 0.49
C CYS A 65 -10.82 2.98 -0.47
N GLU A 66 -12.00 3.60 -0.60
CA GLU A 66 -12.99 3.24 -1.62
C GLU A 66 -12.39 3.37 -3.02
N HIS A 67 -11.54 4.37 -3.28
CA HIS A 67 -10.86 4.48 -4.58
C HIS A 67 -9.86 3.38 -4.86
N PHE A 68 -8.96 3.12 -3.91
CA PHE A 68 -8.01 2.03 -4.01
C PHE A 68 -8.67 0.68 -4.30
N ARG A 69 -9.88 0.42 -3.76
CA ARG A 69 -10.65 -0.80 -4.07
C ARG A 69 -10.94 -0.95 -5.57
N TYR A 70 -11.24 0.14 -6.27
CA TYR A 70 -11.61 0.09 -7.69
C TYR A 70 -10.45 0.38 -8.64
N LEU A 71 -9.26 0.68 -8.12
CA LEU A 71 -8.10 0.94 -8.96
C LEU A 71 -7.49 -0.37 -9.48
N TYR A 72 -7.56 -0.58 -10.80
CA TYR A 72 -7.00 -1.77 -11.45
C TYR A 72 -5.69 -1.50 -12.20
N ASN A 73 -5.42 -0.23 -12.53
CA ASN A 73 -4.22 0.20 -13.24
C ASN A 73 -3.50 1.24 -12.40
N TYR A 74 -2.25 0.95 -12.05
CA TYR A 74 -1.31 1.93 -11.54
C TYR A 74 -0.31 2.28 -12.65
N SER A 75 0.27 3.47 -12.56
CA SER A 75 1.59 3.74 -13.13
C SER A 75 2.60 2.71 -12.63
N ASN A 76 3.75 2.66 -13.31
CA ASN A 76 4.86 1.81 -12.91
C ASN A 76 5.52 2.26 -11.58
N LYS A 77 5.08 3.38 -10.99
CA LYS A 77 5.65 3.90 -9.75
C LYS A 77 5.14 3.10 -8.55
N ARG A 78 6.09 2.51 -7.84
CA ARG A 78 5.84 1.68 -6.66
C ARG A 78 5.61 2.55 -5.43
N ALA A 79 4.72 2.09 -4.57
CA ALA A 79 4.42 2.74 -3.30
C ALA A 79 5.51 2.45 -2.26
N ASP A 80 5.81 3.46 -1.44
CA ASP A 80 6.66 3.34 -0.28
C ASP A 80 5.98 2.47 0.81
N ILE A 81 6.75 1.53 1.38
CA ILE A 81 6.26 0.55 2.36
C ILE A 81 5.80 1.24 3.65
N PHE A 82 6.45 2.32 4.08
CA PHE A 82 6.11 3.04 5.30
C PHE A 82 4.84 3.89 5.09
N ALA A 83 4.71 4.55 3.94
CA ALA A 83 3.49 5.25 3.57
C ALA A 83 2.30 4.29 3.48
N ALA A 84 2.46 3.14 2.82
CA ALA A 84 1.42 2.12 2.75
C ALA A 84 1.06 1.58 4.15
N SER A 85 2.04 1.34 5.01
CA SER A 85 1.82 0.92 6.40
C SER A 85 1.01 1.93 7.18
N LYS A 86 1.36 3.21 7.04
CA LYS A 86 0.68 4.32 7.69
C LYS A 86 -0.75 4.49 7.20
N LEU A 87 -0.98 4.37 5.88
CA LEU A 87 -2.32 4.34 5.31
C LEU A 87 -3.16 3.21 5.92
N LEU A 88 -2.61 2.00 6.03
CA LEU A 88 -3.31 0.86 6.63
C LEU A 88 -3.71 1.15 8.09
N TYR A 89 -2.83 1.75 8.89
CA TYR A 89 -3.19 2.14 10.27
C TYR A 89 -4.32 3.17 10.31
N MET A 90 -4.24 4.20 9.46
CA MET A 90 -5.25 5.27 9.37
C MET A 90 -6.59 4.75 8.85
N SER A 91 -6.59 3.72 8.00
CA SER A 91 -7.77 3.23 7.31
C SER A 91 -8.43 2.01 7.96
N LYS A 92 -8.14 1.70 9.23
CA LYS A 92 -8.57 0.46 9.90
C LYS A 92 -10.07 0.18 9.77
N GLU A 93 -10.90 1.22 9.79
CA GLU A 93 -12.37 1.13 9.67
C GLU A 93 -12.85 0.85 8.23
N TYR A 94 -11.96 0.99 7.23
CA TYR A 94 -12.23 0.86 5.80
C TYR A 94 -11.50 -0.34 5.16
N HIS A 95 -10.95 -1.26 5.97
CA HIS A 95 -10.20 -2.43 5.50
C HIS A 95 -11.10 -3.43 4.77
N GLN A 96 -11.32 -3.17 3.48
CA GLN A 96 -11.92 -4.13 2.56
C GLN A 96 -10.83 -4.98 1.90
N LYS A 97 -11.15 -6.25 1.59
CA LYS A 97 -10.16 -7.19 1.02
C LYS A 97 -9.50 -6.66 -0.25
N GLN A 98 -10.32 -6.09 -1.13
CA GLN A 98 -9.88 -5.56 -2.41
C GLN A 98 -9.01 -4.30 -2.26
N PHE A 99 -9.31 -3.43 -1.30
CA PHE A 99 -8.48 -2.26 -0.95
C PHE A 99 -7.06 -2.71 -0.58
N ILE A 100 -6.95 -3.62 0.39
CA ILE A 100 -5.66 -4.11 0.88
C ILE A 100 -4.90 -4.81 -0.24
N ARG A 101 -5.56 -5.68 -1.01
CA ARG A 101 -4.95 -6.34 -2.17
C ARG A 101 -4.38 -5.33 -3.16
N ASN A 102 -5.14 -4.31 -3.52
CA ASN A 102 -4.70 -3.30 -4.48
C ASN A 102 -3.57 -2.45 -3.94
N LEU A 103 -3.56 -2.13 -2.64
CA LEU A 103 -2.44 -1.45 -1.99
C LEU A 103 -1.18 -2.30 -2.03
N LEU A 104 -1.27 -3.59 -1.67
CA LEU A 104 -0.13 -4.52 -1.72
C LEU A 104 0.43 -4.66 -3.14
N ARG A 105 -0.43 -4.69 -4.17
CA ARG A 105 0.01 -4.72 -5.58
C ARG A 105 0.78 -3.48 -6.03
N LYS A 106 0.59 -2.34 -5.37
CA LYS A 106 1.33 -1.10 -5.66
C LYS A 106 2.73 -1.13 -5.04
N LEU A 107 2.98 -1.98 -4.04
CA LEU A 107 4.30 -2.12 -3.44
C LEU A 107 5.32 -2.70 -4.42
N GLU A 108 6.59 -2.63 -4.04
CA GLU A 108 7.69 -3.20 -4.80
C GLU A 108 7.55 -4.72 -4.94
N ASP A 109 7.79 -5.22 -6.16
CA ASP A 109 7.78 -6.66 -6.45
C ASP A 109 9.19 -7.22 -6.25
N ASN A 110 9.30 -8.35 -5.55
CA ASN A 110 10.56 -9.04 -5.24
C ASN A 110 10.82 -10.27 -6.13
N ASN A 111 9.97 -10.55 -7.12
CA ASN A 111 10.09 -11.73 -8.01
C ASN A 111 11.43 -11.78 -8.78
N ASP A 112 11.98 -10.62 -9.15
CA ASP A 112 13.23 -10.52 -9.93
C ASP A 112 14.47 -10.24 -9.06
N TYR A 113 14.35 -10.32 -7.74
CA TYR A 113 15.48 -10.06 -6.86
C TYR A 113 16.50 -11.18 -6.96
N ASP A 114 17.76 -10.83 -7.11
CA ASP A 114 18.85 -11.78 -6.82
C ASP A 114 19.01 -11.99 -5.31
N ILE A 115 19.91 -12.89 -4.95
CA ILE A 115 20.14 -13.26 -3.56
C ILE A 115 20.55 -12.08 -2.68
N THR A 116 21.38 -11.17 -3.20
CA THR A 116 21.91 -10.04 -2.44
C THR A 116 20.83 -9.00 -2.23
N LYS A 117 20.04 -8.68 -3.26
CA LYS A 117 18.88 -7.80 -3.12
C LYS A 117 17.86 -8.35 -2.14
N LEU A 118 17.60 -9.65 -2.20
CA LEU A 118 16.63 -10.30 -1.30
C LEU A 118 17.09 -10.28 0.15
N GLU A 119 18.39 -10.49 0.39
CA GLU A 119 19.01 -10.38 1.72
C GLU A 119 18.89 -8.95 2.27
N THR A 120 19.33 -7.94 1.51
CA THR A 120 19.22 -6.53 1.91
C THR A 120 17.78 -6.11 2.16
N PHE A 121 16.85 -6.59 1.35
CA PHE A 121 15.43 -6.31 1.54
C PHE A 121 14.89 -6.92 2.82
N LEU A 122 15.23 -8.18 3.13
CA LEU A 122 14.86 -8.83 4.40
C LEU A 122 15.45 -8.12 5.62
N GLU A 123 16.72 -7.74 5.56
CA GLU A 123 17.36 -6.97 6.65
C GLU A 123 16.66 -5.64 6.88
N ASN A 124 16.23 -4.96 5.81
CA ASN A 124 15.44 -3.74 5.91
C ASN A 124 14.07 -3.98 6.57
N LEU A 125 13.35 -5.03 6.16
CA LEU A 125 12.07 -5.41 6.77
C LEU A 125 12.23 -5.73 8.26
N MET A 126 13.28 -6.45 8.64
CA MET A 126 13.57 -6.80 10.04
C MET A 126 13.93 -5.58 10.88
N THR A 127 14.83 -4.73 10.37
CA THR A 127 15.29 -3.52 11.07
C THR A 127 14.13 -2.56 11.32
N ASN A 128 13.17 -2.49 10.39
CA ASN A 128 12.05 -1.57 10.46
C ASN A 128 10.71 -2.23 10.78
N GLN A 129 10.70 -3.48 11.27
CA GLN A 129 9.45 -4.24 11.45
C GLN A 129 8.41 -3.53 12.32
N GLU A 130 8.83 -2.79 13.36
CA GLU A 130 7.94 -2.05 14.24
C GLU A 130 7.22 -0.87 13.54
N LYS A 131 7.78 -0.39 12.42
CA LYS A 131 7.23 0.71 11.61
C LYS A 131 6.37 0.20 10.45
N ILE A 132 6.42 -1.10 10.16
CA ILE A 132 5.73 -1.71 9.03
C ILE A 132 4.46 -2.40 9.53
N HIS A 133 3.35 -2.16 8.83
CA HIS A 133 2.08 -2.74 9.23
C HIS A 133 2.14 -4.28 9.12
N PRO A 134 1.61 -5.05 10.11
CA PRO A 134 1.66 -6.51 10.11
C PRO A 134 1.18 -7.16 8.80
N ILE A 135 0.12 -6.64 8.18
CA ILE A 135 -0.37 -7.12 6.88
C ILE A 135 0.71 -7.05 5.78
N ILE A 136 1.51 -5.99 5.74
CA ILE A 136 2.58 -5.86 4.73
C ILE A 136 3.74 -6.80 5.06
N LEU A 137 4.11 -6.93 6.34
CA LEU A 137 5.11 -7.92 6.78
C LEU A 137 4.68 -9.35 6.43
N GLY A 138 3.42 -9.70 6.69
CA GLY A 138 2.86 -11.00 6.36
C GLY A 138 2.83 -11.26 4.85
N TYR A 139 2.47 -10.26 4.05
CA TYR A 139 2.52 -10.32 2.59
C TYR A 139 3.93 -10.65 2.09
N TYR A 140 4.93 -9.83 2.44
CA TYR A 140 6.31 -10.08 1.99
C TYR A 140 6.88 -11.38 2.56
N LYS A 141 6.51 -11.76 3.78
CA LYS A 141 6.94 -13.04 4.36
C LYS A 141 6.43 -14.22 3.55
N GLY A 142 5.20 -14.15 3.05
CA GLY A 142 4.63 -15.13 2.12
C GLY A 142 5.33 -15.15 0.76
N GLU A 143 5.48 -13.98 0.11
CA GLU A 143 6.12 -13.89 -1.21
C GLU A 143 7.57 -14.39 -1.19
N ILE A 144 8.34 -14.00 -0.17
CA ILE A 144 9.74 -14.43 -0.02
C ILE A 144 9.80 -15.94 0.27
N SER A 145 8.87 -16.49 1.07
CA SER A 145 8.79 -17.94 1.26
C SER A 145 8.60 -18.67 -0.07
N ASN A 146 7.68 -18.20 -0.91
CA ASN A 146 7.42 -18.76 -2.24
C ASN A 146 8.65 -18.66 -3.16
N ILE A 147 9.36 -17.53 -3.14
CA ILE A 147 10.61 -17.34 -3.89
C ILE A 147 11.68 -18.34 -3.42
N LEU A 148 11.84 -18.53 -2.10
CA LEU A 148 12.82 -19.49 -1.56
C LEU A 148 12.49 -20.94 -1.94
N GLU A 149 11.21 -21.29 -2.06
CA GLU A 149 10.78 -22.62 -2.52
C GLU A 149 11.05 -22.84 -4.01
N THR A 150 10.72 -21.85 -4.85
CA THR A 150 10.72 -21.97 -6.32
C THR A 150 12.03 -21.57 -7.00
N SER A 151 12.86 -20.76 -6.35
CA SER A 151 14.15 -20.29 -6.90
C SER A 151 15.19 -21.39 -7.04
N ASN A 152 16.17 -21.16 -7.92
CA ASN A 152 17.35 -22.02 -8.08
C ASN A 152 18.52 -21.64 -7.14
N TYR A 153 18.25 -20.90 -6.06
CA TYR A 153 19.29 -20.53 -5.10
C TYR A 153 19.95 -21.75 -4.47
N HIS A 154 21.23 -21.61 -4.15
CA HIS A 154 21.98 -22.67 -3.50
C HIS A 154 21.36 -22.99 -2.13
N LYS A 155 21.38 -24.27 -1.73
CA LYS A 155 20.75 -24.75 -0.49
C LYS A 155 21.16 -23.95 0.76
N LEU A 156 22.45 -23.62 0.89
CA LEU A 156 22.94 -22.83 2.03
C LEU A 156 22.41 -21.40 2.02
N GLN A 157 22.25 -20.79 0.85
CA GLN A 157 21.69 -19.45 0.71
C GLN A 157 20.21 -19.45 1.12
N LYS A 158 19.44 -20.45 0.68
CA LYS A 158 18.06 -20.63 1.12
C LYS A 158 17.95 -20.76 2.64
N ILE A 159 18.83 -21.54 3.26
CA ILE A 159 18.85 -21.71 4.74
C ILE A 159 19.16 -20.38 5.44
N ALA A 160 20.12 -19.60 4.94
CA ALA A 160 20.46 -18.30 5.51
C ALA A 160 19.26 -17.34 5.45
N LEU A 161 18.62 -17.20 4.28
CA LEU A 161 17.43 -16.34 4.13
C LEU A 161 16.23 -16.85 4.92
N GLN A 162 16.02 -18.16 5.01
CA GLN A 162 14.98 -18.74 5.87
C GLN A 162 15.18 -18.42 7.35
N LYS A 163 16.44 -18.31 7.80
CA LYS A 163 16.74 -17.91 9.17
C LYS A 163 16.34 -16.45 9.41
N LEU A 164 16.75 -15.55 8.53
CA LEU A 164 16.34 -14.14 8.58
C LEU A 164 14.81 -13.99 8.54
N LEU A 165 14.15 -14.73 7.65
CA LEU A 165 12.69 -14.69 7.51
C LEU A 165 11.93 -15.11 8.77
N LYS A 166 12.51 -16.00 9.59
CA LYS A 166 11.93 -16.42 10.88
C LYS A 166 12.05 -15.35 11.95
N GLU A 167 12.98 -14.42 11.81
CA GLU A 167 13.17 -13.30 12.75
C GLU A 167 12.14 -12.19 12.52
N ILE A 168 11.40 -12.21 11.40
CA ILE A 168 10.23 -11.35 11.19
C ILE A 168 9.07 -11.89 12.05
N ASP A 169 8.85 -11.24 13.19
CA ASP A 169 7.81 -11.59 14.16
C ASP A 169 6.45 -11.03 13.71
N VAL A 170 5.75 -11.82 12.90
CA VAL A 170 4.42 -11.47 12.43
C VAL A 170 3.54 -12.71 12.32
N GLU A 171 2.42 -12.67 13.04
CA GLU A 171 1.28 -13.56 12.85
C GLU A 171 0.17 -12.78 12.17
N THR A 172 -0.06 -13.02 10.87
CA THR A 172 -1.20 -12.43 10.17
C THR A 172 -2.25 -13.49 9.86
N ASN A 173 -3.42 -13.40 10.47
CA ASN A 173 -4.61 -14.16 10.06
C ASN A 173 -5.35 -13.52 8.87
N TYR A 174 -4.67 -12.60 8.16
CA TYR A 174 -5.27 -11.87 7.07
C TYR A 174 -5.40 -12.75 5.84
N ASP A 175 -6.62 -12.86 5.32
CA ASP A 175 -6.91 -13.60 4.10
C ASP A 175 -6.66 -12.73 2.86
N TYR A 176 -5.54 -13.01 2.19
CA TYR A 176 -5.14 -12.32 0.96
C TYR A 176 -5.93 -12.78 -0.28
N SER A 177 -6.81 -13.80 -0.16
CA SER A 177 -7.68 -14.23 -1.24
C SER A 177 -8.86 -13.26 -1.41
N ALA A 178 -8.67 -12.23 -2.24
CA ALA A 178 -9.79 -11.40 -2.68
C ALA A 178 -10.49 -12.10 -3.86
N ASN A 179 -11.55 -12.84 -3.56
CA ASN A 179 -12.47 -13.40 -4.56
C ASN A 179 -13.51 -12.40 -5.05
N ASP A 180 -13.51 -11.18 -4.53
CA ASP A 180 -14.37 -10.09 -5.00
C ASP A 180 -13.85 -9.56 -6.34
N ARG A 181 -13.92 -10.39 -7.39
CA ARG A 181 -14.44 -9.89 -8.65
C ARG A 181 -15.88 -9.52 -8.31
N ASP A 182 -16.10 -8.26 -7.93
CA ASP A 182 -17.43 -7.67 -8.00
C ASP A 182 -17.89 -7.93 -9.45
N ALA A 183 -18.75 -8.92 -9.64
CA ALA A 183 -19.34 -9.25 -10.93
C ALA A 183 -20.19 -8.09 -11.49
N ASN A 184 -20.32 -7.00 -10.72
CA ASN A 184 -20.99 -5.75 -11.06
C ASN A 184 -20.01 -4.59 -11.34
N LEU A 185 -18.70 -4.84 -11.45
CA LEU A 185 -17.70 -3.85 -11.89
C LEU A 185 -17.44 -3.84 -13.41
N ASP A 186 -18.36 -4.37 -14.20
CA ASP A 186 -18.58 -3.86 -15.55
C ASP A 186 -19.16 -2.43 -15.43
N ILE A 187 -18.33 -1.49 -14.96
CA ILE A 187 -18.63 -0.07 -15.09
C ILE A 187 -18.39 0.27 -16.56
N PRO A 188 -19.42 0.66 -17.33
CA PRO A 188 -19.33 0.83 -18.77
C PRO A 188 -18.67 2.17 -19.10
N TYR A 189 -17.37 2.30 -18.87
CA TYR A 189 -16.61 3.45 -19.38
C TYR A 189 -15.23 3.00 -19.88
N MET A 190 -15.24 2.19 -20.93
CA MET A 190 -14.26 2.20 -22.02
C MET A 190 -14.94 1.69 -23.29
N VAL A 191 -15.70 2.58 -23.94
CA VAL A 191 -15.97 2.56 -25.40
C VAL A 191 -15.66 3.96 -25.91
#